data_AF-A0A9X8E484-F1
#
_entry.id   AF-A0A9X8E484-F1
#
_cell.length_a   1.000
_cell.length_b   1.000
_cell.length_c   1.000
_cell.angle_alpha   90.00
_cell.angle_beta   90.00
_cell.angle_gamma   90.00
#
_symmetry.space_group_name_H-M   'P 1'
#
loop_
_entity.id
_entity.type
_entity.pdbx_description
1 polymer ?
#
loop_
_entity_poly.entity_id
_entity_poly.type
_entity_poly.pdbx_seq_one_letter_code
_entity_poly.pdbx_strand_id
1 'polypeptide(L)'
;MTKLFFFAVTAVTSAGLYSGAAVYMSLVQHPVIMRLRSRRLQAPFFCHMYVSASAFLAPIGLLASAASFAAGMADTAMTTTNNPSASALWVVGGAIFLALVPYTALTMLPLNLHLTNEQYWKSHRTSVMQAKLSQWGFLHAVRSVASVVGTATLICACLR
;
A
#
# COMPACT_ATOMS: atom_id res chain seq x y z
N MET A 1 -20.52 -7.83 19.65
CA MET A 1 -19.21 -7.24 19.99
C MET A 1 -18.01 -8.04 19.47
N THR A 2 -17.86 -9.34 19.76
CA THR A 2 -16.67 -10.13 19.38
C THR A 2 -16.32 -10.12 17.89
N LYS A 3 -17.31 -10.20 16.99
CA LYS A 3 -17.09 -10.16 15.53
C LYS A 3 -16.55 -8.81 15.05
N LEU A 4 -17.15 -7.70 15.49
CA LEU A 4 -16.71 -6.34 15.16
C LEU A 4 -15.27 -6.13 15.64
N PHE A 5 -14.97 -6.49 16.89
CA PHE A 5 -13.63 -6.39 17.45
C PHE A 5 -12.59 -7.14 16.62
N PHE A 6 -12.87 -8.41 16.28
CA PHE A 6 -11.97 -9.23 15.48
C PHE A 6 -11.66 -8.60 14.10
N PHE A 7 -12.70 -8.16 13.38
CA PHE A 7 -12.53 -7.54 12.08
C PHE A 7 -11.83 -6.17 12.16
N ALA A 8 -12.18 -5.35 13.15
CA ALA A 8 -11.57 -4.05 13.38
C ALA A 8 -10.06 -4.16 13.65
N VAL A 9 -9.65 -5.06 14.55
CA VAL A 9 -8.23 -5.32 14.86
C VAL A 9 -7.50 -5.82 13.61
N THR A 10 -8.09 -6.74 12.86
CA THR A 10 -7.49 -7.28 11.62
C THR A 10 -7.31 -6.19 10.57
N ALA A 11 -8.33 -5.35 10.38
CA ALA A 11 -8.32 -4.26 9.40
C ALA A 11 -7.25 -3.22 9.74
N VAL A 12 -7.24 -2.70 10.97
CA VAL A 12 -6.28 -1.66 11.41
C VAL A 12 -4.86 -2.20 11.44
N THR A 13 -4.63 -3.42 11.93
CA THR A 13 -3.28 -4.02 11.99
C THR A 13 -2.72 -4.22 10.59
N SER A 14 -3.53 -4.77 9.67
CA SER A 14 -3.12 -5.02 8.29
C SER A 14 -2.87 -3.72 7.52
N ALA A 15 -3.73 -2.71 7.72
CA ALA A 15 -3.56 -1.37 7.17
C ALA A 15 -2.30 -0.67 7.71
N GLY A 16 -2.05 -0.77 9.01
CA GLY A 16 -0.86 -0.22 9.67
C GLY A 16 0.43 -0.85 9.12
N LEU A 17 0.48 -2.17 8.99
CA LEU A 17 1.63 -2.88 8.42
C LEU A 17 1.87 -2.49 6.94
N TYR A 18 0.80 -2.41 6.13
CA TYR A 18 0.89 -1.94 4.75
C TYR A 18 1.46 -0.53 4.68
N SER A 19 0.82 0.42 5.36
CA SER A 19 1.14 1.84 5.28
C SER A 19 2.52 2.15 5.86
N GLY A 20 2.90 1.50 6.97
CA GLY A 20 4.24 1.60 7.54
C GLY A 20 5.34 1.14 6.57
N ALA A 21 5.16 -0.04 5.95
CA ALA A 21 6.10 -0.53 4.95
C ALA A 21 6.16 0.38 3.71
N ALA A 22 5.02 0.89 3.24
CA ALA A 22 4.96 1.82 2.11
C ALA A 22 5.68 3.16 2.42
N VAL A 23 5.45 3.73 3.61
CA VAL A 23 6.12 4.95 4.06
C VAL A 23 7.63 4.74 4.17
N TYR A 24 8.08 3.64 4.79
CA TYR A 24 9.50 3.31 4.88
C TYR A 24 10.15 3.20 3.49
N MET A 25 9.49 2.53 2.55
CA MET A 25 9.99 2.42 1.18
C MET A 25 10.13 3.78 0.50
N SER A 26 9.16 4.68 0.68
CA SER A 26 9.17 6.02 0.08
C SER A 26 10.22 6.95 0.71
N LEU A 27 10.37 6.93 2.04
CA LEU A 27 11.19 7.90 2.76
C LEU A 27 12.64 7.46 2.98
N VAL A 28 12.89 6.15 3.05
CA VAL A 28 14.21 5.62 3.41
C VAL A 28 14.78 4.80 2.25
N GLN A 29 14.09 3.73 1.87
CA GLN A 29 14.65 2.74 0.97
C GLN A 29 14.85 3.29 -0.45
N HIS A 30 13.83 3.94 -1.01
CA HIS A 30 13.91 4.47 -2.37
C HIS A 30 14.96 5.60 -2.52
N PRO A 31 15.05 6.58 -1.59
CA PRO A 31 16.15 7.53 -1.59
C PRO A 31 17.54 6.89 -1.53
N VAL A 32 17.71 5.80 -0.77
CA VAL A 32 18.98 5.05 -0.72
C VAL A 32 19.31 4.42 -2.09
N ILE A 33 18.33 3.81 -2.77
CA ILE A 33 18.52 3.29 -4.14
C ILE A 33 18.98 4.41 -5.07
N MET A 34 18.38 5.60 -4.99
CA MET A 34 18.75 6.74 -5.83
C MET A 34 20.19 7.22 -5.61
N ARG A 35 20.69 7.14 -4.37
CA ARG A 35 22.07 7.51 -4.00
C ARG A 35 23.15 6.55 -4.53
N LEU A 36 22.79 5.31 -4.88
CA LEU A 36 23.76 4.34 -5.43
C LEU A 36 24.36 4.78 -6.78
N ARG A 37 23.66 5.65 -7.54
CA ARG A 37 24.14 6.25 -8.80
C ARG A 37 24.76 5.27 -9.82
N SER A 38 24.38 4.00 -9.74
CA SER A 38 24.90 2.94 -10.59
C SER A 38 23.77 1.96 -10.91
N ARG A 39 23.41 1.84 -12.19
CA ARG A 39 22.37 0.88 -12.63
C ARG A 39 22.70 -0.56 -12.24
N ARG A 40 23.98 -0.90 -12.14
CA ARG A 40 24.45 -2.24 -11.74
C ARG A 40 24.12 -2.58 -10.28
N LEU A 41 23.91 -1.56 -9.44
CA LEU A 41 23.48 -1.73 -8.04
C LEU A 41 21.98 -1.48 -7.90
N GLN A 42 21.47 -0.45 -8.58
CA GLN A 42 20.07 -0.03 -8.51
C GLN A 42 19.09 -1.06 -9.05
N ALA A 43 19.38 -1.66 -10.21
CA ALA A 43 18.44 -2.57 -10.87
C ALA A 43 18.29 -3.90 -10.12
N PRO A 44 19.38 -4.60 -9.71
CA PRO A 44 19.24 -5.81 -8.90
C PRO A 44 18.55 -5.53 -7.56
N PHE A 45 18.93 -4.44 -6.87
CA PHE A 45 18.31 -4.07 -5.60
C PHE A 45 16.80 -3.86 -5.78
N PHE A 46 16.39 -3.04 -6.76
CA PHE A 46 14.99 -2.78 -7.02
C PHE A 46 14.24 -4.07 -7.37
N CYS A 47 14.82 -4.94 -8.18
CA CYS A 47 14.18 -6.19 -8.59
C CYS A 47 13.88 -7.09 -7.40
N HIS A 48 14.89 -7.40 -6.58
CA HIS A 48 14.71 -8.25 -5.40
C HIS A 48 13.74 -7.63 -4.40
N MET A 49 13.89 -6.32 -4.15
CA MET A 49 12.99 -5.57 -3.29
C MET A 49 11.54 -5.62 -3.79
N TYR A 50 11.30 -5.43 -5.08
CA TYR A 50 9.96 -5.35 -5.66
C TYR A 50 9.23 -6.68 -5.52
N VAL A 51 9.92 -7.79 -5.79
CA VAL A 51 9.35 -9.14 -5.65
C VAL A 51 8.93 -9.38 -4.19
N SER A 52 9.84 -9.13 -3.24
CA SER A 52 9.54 -9.32 -1.82
C SER A 52 8.44 -8.38 -1.31
N ALA A 53 8.50 -7.11 -1.67
CA ALA A 53 7.51 -6.11 -1.24
C ALA A 53 6.12 -6.41 -1.82
N SER A 54 6.03 -6.85 -3.08
CA SER A 54 4.74 -7.17 -3.72
C SER A 54 4.10 -8.40 -3.08
N ALA A 55 4.90 -9.42 -2.76
CA ALA A 55 4.42 -10.62 -2.07
C ALA A 55 3.87 -10.33 -0.66
N PHE A 56 4.36 -9.27 0.01
CA PHE A 56 3.85 -8.84 1.30
C PHE A 56 2.67 -7.87 1.20
N LEU A 57 2.80 -6.80 0.42
CA LEU A 57 1.84 -5.70 0.38
C LEU A 57 0.52 -6.05 -0.29
N ALA A 58 0.54 -6.85 -1.36
CA ALA A 58 -0.69 -7.22 -2.06
C ALA A 58 -1.69 -8.00 -1.18
N PRO A 59 -1.31 -9.11 -0.52
CA PRO A 59 -2.25 -9.86 0.31
C PRO A 59 -2.67 -9.08 1.56
N ILE A 60 -1.76 -8.35 2.21
CA ILE A 60 -2.11 -7.62 3.44
C ILE A 60 -3.02 -6.41 3.16
N GLY A 61 -2.89 -5.77 2.00
CA GLY A 61 -3.79 -4.70 1.56
C GLY A 61 -5.20 -5.23 1.27
N LEU A 62 -5.30 -6.40 0.61
CA LEU A 62 -6.58 -7.08 0.39
C LEU A 62 -7.22 -7.54 1.70
N LEU A 63 -6.42 -8.06 2.63
CA LEU A 63 -6.88 -8.44 3.97
C LEU A 63 -7.42 -7.23 4.75
N ALA A 64 -6.71 -6.10 4.70
CA ALA A 64 -7.18 -4.85 5.31
C ALA A 64 -8.53 -4.42 4.73
N SER A 65 -8.67 -4.45 3.40
CA SER A 65 -9.91 -4.10 2.72
C SER A 65 -11.08 -5.03 3.09
N ALA A 66 -10.88 -6.35 3.00
CA ALA A 66 -11.92 -7.34 3.30
C ALA A 66 -12.36 -7.28 4.77
N ALA A 67 -11.39 -7.20 5.70
CA ALA A 67 -11.67 -7.07 7.13
C ALA A 67 -12.41 -5.75 7.43
N SER A 68 -12.06 -4.67 6.74
CA SER A 68 -12.75 -3.39 6.88
C SER A 68 -14.21 -3.45 6.47
N PHE A 69 -14.52 -4.06 5.31
CA PHE A 69 -15.92 -4.25 4.90
C PHE A 69 -16.69 -5.15 5.85
N ALA A 70 -16.06 -6.22 6.35
CA ALA A 70 -16.66 -7.09 7.38
C ALA A 70 -16.91 -6.35 8.70
N ALA A 71 -16.01 -5.47 9.12
CA ALA A 71 -16.20 -4.59 10.27
C ALA A 71 -17.37 -3.64 10.05
N GLY A 72 -17.48 -3.00 8.87
CA GLY A 72 -18.60 -2.12 8.54
C GLY A 72 -19.96 -2.81 8.57
N MET A 73 -20.05 -4.06 8.07
CA MET A 73 -21.27 -4.86 8.16
C MET A 73 -21.61 -5.22 9.63
N ALA A 74 -20.61 -5.63 10.41
CA ALA A 74 -20.79 -5.98 11.82
C ALA A 74 -21.19 -4.77 12.67
N ASP A 75 -20.63 -3.59 12.38
CA ASP A 75 -20.92 -2.31 13.03
C ASP A 75 -22.34 -1.83 12.73
N THR A 76 -22.76 -1.91 11.46
CA THR A 76 -24.14 -1.60 11.04
C THR A 76 -25.14 -2.48 11.80
N ALA A 77 -24.86 -3.77 11.96
CA ALA A 77 -25.73 -4.69 12.68
C ALA A 77 -25.80 -4.43 14.21
N MET A 78 -24.85 -3.68 14.78
CA MET A 78 -24.82 -3.32 16.20
C MET A 78 -25.30 -1.89 16.47
N THR A 79 -25.76 -1.17 15.44
CA THR A 79 -26.20 0.22 15.56
C THR A 79 -27.41 0.34 16.48
N THR A 80 -27.36 1.29 17.41
CA THR A 80 -28.50 1.64 18.25
C THR A 80 -28.70 3.16 18.23
N THR A 81 -29.85 3.65 18.70
CA THR A 81 -30.12 5.10 18.78
C THR A 81 -29.11 5.85 19.64
N ASN A 82 -28.45 5.18 20.58
CA ASN A 82 -27.46 5.75 21.49
C ASN A 82 -26.01 5.51 21.05
N ASN A 83 -25.78 4.76 19.97
CA ASN A 83 -24.47 4.51 19.39
C ASN A 83 -24.55 4.49 17.85
N PRO A 84 -24.36 5.65 17.20
CA PRO A 84 -24.42 5.76 15.75
C PRO A 84 -23.22 5.04 15.09
N SER A 85 -23.49 4.27 14.04
CA SER A 85 -22.47 3.46 13.38
C SER A 85 -21.39 4.28 12.67
N ALA A 86 -20.17 3.77 12.72
CA ALA A 86 -19.01 4.21 11.97
C ALA A 86 -18.84 3.47 10.62
N SER A 87 -19.87 2.75 10.14
CA SER A 87 -19.87 1.92 8.92
C SER A 87 -19.38 2.67 7.68
N ALA A 88 -19.72 3.95 7.55
CA ALA A 88 -19.22 4.80 6.47
C ALA A 88 -17.68 4.89 6.46
N LEU A 89 -17.05 5.04 7.63
CA LEU A 89 -15.59 5.08 7.74
C LEU A 89 -14.96 3.72 7.40
N TRP A 90 -15.58 2.62 7.86
CA TRP A 90 -15.17 1.26 7.49
C TRP A 90 -15.24 1.03 5.97
N VAL A 91 -16.31 1.49 5.31
CA VAL A 91 -16.45 1.38 3.86
C VAL A 91 -15.42 2.24 3.13
N VAL A 92 -15.22 3.49 3.55
CA VAL A 92 -14.25 4.40 2.92
C VAL A 92 -12.83 3.88 3.07
N GLY A 93 -12.41 3.49 4.26
CA GLY A 93 -11.07 2.94 4.48
C GLY A 93 -10.85 1.63 3.70
N GLY A 94 -11.83 0.73 3.70
CA GLY A 94 -11.78 -0.51 2.93
C GLY A 94 -11.69 -0.27 1.42
N ALA A 95 -12.43 0.72 0.91
CA ALA A 95 -12.42 1.12 -0.49
C ALA A 95 -11.08 1.76 -0.92
N ILE A 96 -10.45 2.56 -0.04
CA ILE A 96 -9.11 3.10 -0.30
C ILE A 96 -8.11 1.96 -0.50
N PHE A 97 -8.06 0.98 0.41
CA PHE A 97 -7.16 -0.17 0.27
C PHE A 97 -7.45 -1.01 -0.97
N LEU A 98 -8.74 -1.21 -1.29
CA LEU A 98 -9.13 -1.91 -2.51
C LEU A 98 -8.65 -1.16 -3.76
N ALA A 99 -8.81 0.17 -3.79
CA ALA A 99 -8.42 1.03 -4.91
C ALA A 99 -6.90 1.08 -5.15
N LEU A 100 -6.07 0.72 -4.16
CA LEU A 100 -4.62 0.58 -4.36
C LEU A 100 -4.29 -0.53 -5.37
N VAL A 101 -5.15 -1.54 -5.53
CA VAL A 101 -4.96 -2.64 -6.50
C VAL A 101 -5.06 -2.14 -7.95
N PRO A 102 -6.19 -1.57 -8.42
CA PRO A 102 -6.25 -1.02 -9.78
C PRO A 102 -5.28 0.14 -9.97
N TYR A 103 -5.03 0.97 -8.96
CA TYR A 103 -3.98 1.99 -9.03
C TYR A 103 -2.62 1.37 -9.37
N THR A 104 -2.21 0.35 -8.62
CA THR A 104 -0.91 -0.33 -8.84
C THR A 104 -0.88 -1.00 -10.21
N ALA A 105 -1.93 -1.73 -10.59
CA ALA A 105 -2.00 -2.44 -11.85
C ALA A 105 -1.94 -1.52 -13.08
N LEU A 106 -2.66 -0.39 -13.04
CA LEU A 106 -2.75 0.51 -14.19
C LEU A 106 -1.57 1.49 -14.28
N THR A 107 -1.09 1.99 -13.14
CA THR A 107 -0.09 3.09 -13.14
C THR A 107 1.34 2.60 -12.90
N MET A 108 1.53 1.55 -12.10
CA MET A 108 2.86 1.12 -11.66
C MET A 108 3.33 -0.16 -12.33
N LEU A 109 2.44 -1.12 -12.61
CA LEU A 109 2.84 -2.43 -13.14
C LEU A 109 3.65 -2.35 -14.45
N PRO A 110 3.28 -1.55 -15.46
CA PRO A 110 4.11 -1.42 -16.67
C PRO A 110 5.51 -0.87 -16.37
N LEU A 111 5.61 0.06 -15.42
CA LEU A 111 6.89 0.61 -14.98
C LEU A 111 7.71 -0.41 -14.20
N ASN A 112 7.07 -1.20 -13.33
CA ASN A 112 7.71 -2.27 -12.56
C ASN A 112 8.27 -3.35 -13.48
N LEU A 113 7.50 -3.79 -14.49
CA LEU A 113 7.94 -4.79 -15.47
C LEU A 113 9.17 -4.33 -16.24
N HIS A 114 9.23 -3.04 -16.60
CA HIS A 114 10.46 -2.47 -17.10
C HIS A 114 11.55 -2.57 -16.02
N LEU A 115 11.31 -2.07 -14.80
CA LEU A 115 12.27 -1.98 -13.66
C LEU A 115 12.84 -3.32 -13.20
N THR A 116 12.19 -4.42 -13.54
CA THR A 116 12.68 -5.78 -13.26
C THR A 116 13.26 -6.49 -14.48
N ASN A 117 13.20 -5.92 -15.68
CA ASN A 117 13.73 -6.53 -16.89
C ASN A 117 15.26 -6.36 -16.99
N GLU A 118 16.02 -7.43 -16.73
CA GLU A 118 17.48 -7.41 -16.74
C GLU A 118 18.07 -6.96 -18.09
N GLN A 119 17.52 -7.43 -19.21
CA GLN A 119 17.98 -7.08 -20.55
C GLN A 119 17.79 -5.58 -20.82
N TYR A 120 16.69 -5.01 -20.30
CA TYR A 120 16.41 -3.58 -20.41
C TYR A 120 17.48 -2.74 -19.69
N TRP A 121 17.84 -3.09 -18.44
CA TRP A 121 18.80 -2.29 -17.67
C TRP A 121 20.25 -2.46 -18.11
N LYS A 122 20.60 -3.63 -18.65
CA LYS A 122 21.93 -3.87 -19.22
C LYS A 122 22.18 -3.00 -20.46
N SER A 123 21.16 -2.83 -21.31
CA SER A 123 21.22 -2.09 -22.57
C SER A 123 21.09 -0.56 -22.43
N HIS A 124 20.61 -0.05 -21.30
CA HIS A 124 20.39 1.39 -21.09
C HIS A 124 21.44 2.05 -20.17
N ARG A 125 21.55 3.37 -20.27
CA ARG A 125 22.44 4.20 -19.41
C ARG A 125 21.88 4.33 -17.99
N THR A 126 22.75 4.62 -17.03
CA THR A 126 22.34 4.86 -15.62
C THR A 126 21.32 5.99 -15.48
N SER A 127 21.40 7.04 -16.31
CA SER A 127 20.42 8.13 -16.31
C SER A 127 18.99 7.67 -16.62
N VAL A 128 18.82 6.71 -17.54
CA VAL A 128 17.51 6.13 -17.88
C VAL A 128 16.94 5.34 -16.70
N MET A 129 17.79 4.58 -16.01
CA MET A 129 17.42 3.88 -14.78
C MET A 129 16.95 4.87 -13.70
N GLN A 130 17.72 5.93 -13.45
CA GLN A 130 17.37 6.94 -12.46
C GLN A 130 16.08 7.69 -12.81
N ALA A 131 15.83 7.99 -14.09
CA ALA A 131 14.58 8.63 -14.51
C ALA A 131 13.35 7.74 -14.20
N LYS A 132 13.43 6.45 -14.54
CA LYS A 132 12.34 5.49 -14.27
C LYS A 132 12.16 5.21 -12.78
N LEU A 133 13.25 5.12 -12.01
CA LEU A 133 13.18 5.03 -10.57
C LEU A 133 12.55 6.28 -9.96
N SER A 134 12.89 7.48 -10.43
CA SER A 134 12.28 8.72 -9.95
C SER A 134 10.78 8.75 -10.21
N GLN A 135 10.35 8.32 -11.40
CA GLN A 135 8.93 8.16 -11.73
C GLN A 135 8.26 7.15 -10.80
N TRP A 136 8.91 6.02 -10.52
CA TRP A 136 8.40 5.01 -9.60
C TRP A 136 8.25 5.59 -8.19
N GLY A 137 9.24 6.35 -7.71
CA GLY A 137 9.21 6.99 -6.39
C GLY A 137 8.02 7.93 -6.22
N PHE A 138 7.70 8.72 -7.24
CA PHE A 138 6.52 9.60 -7.22
C PHE A 138 5.21 8.81 -7.14
N LEU A 139 5.02 7.81 -8.01
CA LEU A 139 3.81 6.97 -7.99
C LEU A 139 3.68 6.20 -6.67
N HIS A 140 4.80 5.68 -6.17
CA HIS A 140 4.84 4.98 -4.90
C HIS A 140 4.51 5.90 -3.71
N ALA A 141 4.94 7.17 -3.74
CA ALA A 141 4.60 8.15 -2.72
C ALA A 141 3.10 8.44 -2.68
N VAL A 142 2.44 8.59 -3.84
CA VAL A 142 0.98 8.74 -3.92
C VAL A 142 0.27 7.54 -3.28
N ARG A 143 0.70 6.32 -3.62
CA ARG A 143 0.20 5.08 -3.02
C ARG A 143 0.40 5.04 -1.50
N SER A 144 1.55 5.50 -1.03
CA SER A 144 1.89 5.55 0.39
C SER A 144 0.99 6.52 1.14
N VAL A 145 0.79 7.74 0.64
CA VAL A 145 -0.13 8.73 1.21
C VAL A 145 -1.55 8.20 1.27
N ALA A 146 -2.05 7.62 0.16
CA ALA A 146 -3.38 7.01 0.13
C ALA A 146 -3.52 5.91 1.18
N SER A 147 -2.51 5.05 1.35
CA SER A 147 -2.54 4.02 2.39
C SER A 147 -2.54 4.58 3.82
N VAL A 148 -1.83 5.69 4.08
CA VAL A 148 -1.85 6.37 5.39
C VAL A 148 -3.23 6.96 5.67
N VAL A 149 -3.85 7.60 4.67
CA VAL A 149 -5.23 8.12 4.78
C VAL A 149 -6.21 6.99 5.04
N GLY A 150 -6.07 5.86 4.34
CA GLY A 150 -6.86 4.64 4.58
C GLY A 150 -6.71 4.16 6.02
N THR A 151 -5.47 3.97 6.50
CA THR A 151 -5.20 3.54 7.88
C THR A 151 -5.79 4.52 8.91
N ALA A 152 -5.59 5.82 8.72
CA ALA A 152 -6.15 6.84 9.62
C ALA A 152 -7.68 6.80 9.65
N THR A 153 -8.32 6.58 8.50
CA THR A 153 -9.78 6.42 8.41
C THR A 153 -10.26 5.23 9.24
N LEU A 154 -9.55 4.09 9.17
CA LEU A 154 -9.89 2.89 9.96
C LEU A 154 -9.65 3.09 11.46
N ILE A 155 -8.58 3.80 11.84
CA ILE A 155 -8.35 4.17 13.25
C ILE A 155 -9.50 5.05 13.76
N CYS A 156 -9.91 6.06 12.99
CA CYS A 156 -11.07 6.89 13.33
C CYS A 156 -12.37 6.08 13.46
N ALA A 157 -12.53 5.01 12.68
CA ALA A 157 -13.67 4.11 12.79
C ALA A 157 -13.65 3.28 14.09
N CYS A 158 -12.48 2.88 14.59
CA CYS A 158 -12.34 2.18 15.87
C CYS A 158 -12.59 3.07 17.10
N LEU A 159 -12.41 4.39 16.96
CA LEU A 159 -12.52 5.35 18.07
C LEU A 159 -13.95 5.90 18.24
N ARG A 160 -14.89 5.48 17.39
CA ARG A 160 -16.31 5.84 17.45
C ARG A 160 -17.12 4.64 17.91
#